data_AF-A0A8J6ZSY9-F1
#
_entry.id   AF-A0A8J6ZSY9-F1
#
_cell.length_a   1.000
_cell.length_b   1.000
_cell.length_c   1.000
_cell.angle_alpha   90.00
_cell.angle_beta   90.00
_cell.angle_gamma   90.00
#
_symmetry.space_group_name_H-M   'P 1'
#
loop_
_entity.id
_entity.type
_entity.pdbx_description
1 polymer ?
#
loop_
_entity_poly.entity_id
_entity_poly.type
_entity_poly.pdbx_seq_one_letter_code
_entity_poly.pdbx_strand_id
1 'polypeptide(L)'
;MNIYQKNLPHNQITANSTLIEVSSFHTPLASIDFGKLFQQYNNPQGWMMIGGILLVILLLQISGTGKGKITTGKVCGVSEKLAATNLALKQIKEHKHNKVTLWSGTPRYWVKGKWRGLLANIQTMLGAAPTVWFPNAERGTLVIGAPGSGKTYSTIDRMLESAMQQGFPILLYDKKGDQLRLHAPLAARYGYKVRVFAPGEPFSG
;
A
#
# COMPACT_ATOMS: atom_id res chain seq x y z
N MET A 1 25.14 -70.59 -64.82
CA MET A 1 25.09 -69.39 -65.69
C MET A 1 26.03 -68.36 -65.08
N ASN A 2 27.31 -68.50 -65.40
CA ASN A 2 28.13 -67.61 -66.25
C ASN A 2 28.72 -66.43 -65.45
N ILE A 3 30.00 -66.52 -65.04
CA ILE A 3 31.16 -65.82 -65.66
C ILE A 3 30.85 -64.31 -65.71
N TYR A 4 31.42 -63.41 -64.89
CA TYR A 4 32.75 -62.83 -65.04
C TYR A 4 33.19 -62.10 -63.76
N GLN A 5 34.16 -62.68 -63.04
CA GLN A 5 35.20 -61.89 -62.34
C GLN A 5 36.36 -61.80 -63.34
N LYS A 6 36.63 -60.64 -63.95
CA LYS A 6 37.94 -60.33 -64.55
C LYS A 6 38.10 -58.88 -65.02
N ASN A 7 39.20 -58.27 -64.56
CA ASN A 7 40.08 -57.27 -65.22
C ASN A 7 39.82 -55.75 -65.04
N LEU A 8 40.59 -55.14 -64.11
CA LEU A 8 41.60 -54.03 -64.22
C LEU A 8 41.20 -52.69 -64.88
N PRO A 9 41.77 -51.49 -64.51
CA PRO A 9 43.16 -51.26 -64.05
C PRO A 9 43.40 -50.23 -62.91
N HIS A 10 44.66 -50.10 -62.50
CA HIS A 10 45.20 -48.99 -61.69
C HIS A 10 44.87 -47.60 -62.25
N ASN A 11 44.47 -46.65 -61.39
CA ASN A 11 44.98 -45.29 -61.49
C ASN A 11 44.90 -44.55 -60.14
N GLN A 12 45.97 -43.84 -59.79
CA GLN A 12 46.09 -43.00 -58.62
C GLN A 12 45.26 -41.72 -58.79
N ILE A 13 44.47 -41.34 -57.78
CA ILE A 13 44.10 -39.93 -57.58
C ILE A 13 44.23 -39.61 -56.08
N THR A 14 45.28 -38.85 -55.80
CA THR A 14 45.59 -38.16 -54.56
C THR A 14 44.48 -37.19 -54.17
N ALA A 15 43.98 -37.24 -52.94
CA ALA A 15 43.32 -36.10 -52.30
C ALA A 15 43.39 -36.25 -50.77
N ASN A 16 44.45 -35.72 -50.17
CA ASN A 16 44.50 -35.45 -48.74
C ASN A 16 43.46 -34.36 -48.43
N SER A 17 42.25 -34.73 -48.03
CA SER A 17 41.29 -33.78 -47.46
C SER A 17 41.51 -33.71 -45.94
N THR A 18 42.48 -32.90 -45.52
CA THR A 18 42.55 -32.42 -44.14
C THR A 18 41.28 -31.65 -43.83
N LEU A 19 40.37 -32.25 -43.05
CA LEU A 19 39.24 -31.55 -42.47
C LEU A 19 39.78 -30.52 -41.48
N ILE A 20 39.69 -29.24 -41.85
CA ILE A 20 39.95 -28.13 -40.93
C ILE A 20 38.76 -28.10 -39.96
N GLU A 21 38.98 -28.57 -38.74
CA GLU A 21 38.02 -28.44 -37.64
C GLU A 21 37.99 -26.96 -37.20
N VAL A 22 37.00 -26.22 -37.69
CA VAL A 22 36.76 -24.84 -37.24
C VAL A 22 36.18 -24.92 -35.83
N SER A 23 37.05 -24.73 -34.83
CA SER A 23 36.66 -24.62 -33.43
C SER A 23 35.77 -23.38 -33.26
N SER A 24 34.46 -23.60 -33.14
CA SER A 24 33.48 -22.57 -32.85
C SER A 24 33.68 -22.08 -31.42
N PHE A 25 34.34 -20.92 -31.26
CA PHE A 25 34.52 -20.26 -29.98
C PHE A 25 33.17 -19.72 -29.49
N HIS A 26 32.45 -20.51 -28.69
CA HIS A 26 31.30 -20.01 -27.95
C HIS A 26 31.79 -19.18 -26.76
N THR A 27 31.60 -17.86 -26.82
CA THR A 27 31.70 -17.00 -25.65
C THR A 27 30.63 -17.44 -24.64
N PRO A 28 31.00 -17.90 -23.43
CA PRO A 28 30.00 -18.15 -22.42
C PRO A 28 29.37 -16.80 -22.03
N LEU A 29 28.05 -16.67 -22.21
CA LEU A 29 27.29 -15.62 -21.55
C LEU A 29 27.67 -15.66 -20.08
N ALA A 30 28.13 -14.53 -19.54
CA ALA A 30 28.47 -14.38 -18.14
C ALA A 30 27.22 -14.62 -17.27
N SER A 31 26.98 -15.89 -16.98
CA SER A 31 25.99 -16.32 -16.00
C SER A 31 26.64 -16.13 -14.64
N ILE A 32 26.00 -15.32 -13.81
CA ILE A 32 26.41 -15.13 -12.42
C ILE A 32 26.09 -16.44 -11.71
N ASP A 33 27.10 -17.29 -11.60
CA ASP A 33 27.00 -18.61 -11.00
C ASP A 33 27.04 -18.44 -9.46
N PHE A 34 25.88 -18.13 -8.88
CA PHE A 34 25.73 -17.82 -7.46
C PHE A 34 26.28 -18.91 -6.53
N GLY A 35 26.31 -20.17 -6.98
CA GLY A 35 26.92 -21.29 -6.26
C GLY A 35 28.44 -21.14 -6.13
N LYS A 36 29.13 -20.75 -7.20
CA LYS A 36 30.59 -20.53 -7.19
C LYS A 36 30.97 -19.29 -6.38
N LEU A 37 30.15 -18.24 -6.43
CA LEU A 37 30.33 -17.06 -5.58
C LEU A 37 30.22 -17.39 -4.09
N PHE A 38 29.23 -18.21 -3.70
CA PHE A 38 29.09 -18.67 -2.31
C PHE A 38 30.28 -19.55 -1.88
N GLN A 39 30.75 -20.42 -2.75
CA GLN A 39 31.88 -21.30 -2.47
C GLN A 39 33.20 -20.52 -2.34
N GLN A 40 33.38 -19.46 -3.13
CA GLN A 40 34.54 -18.57 -3.08
C GLN A 40 34.55 -17.66 -1.84
N TYR A 41 33.37 -17.30 -1.32
CA TYR A 41 33.21 -16.55 -0.08
C TYR A 41 33.23 -17.41 1.19
N ASN A 42 33.11 -18.73 1.07
CA ASN A 42 33.21 -19.67 2.20
C ASN A 42 34.67 -19.93 2.63
N ASN A 43 35.46 -18.85 2.71
CA ASN A 43 36.83 -18.84 3.18
C ASN A 43 36.92 -17.91 4.41
N PRO A 44 37.89 -18.10 5.32
CA PRO A 44 38.01 -17.27 6.53
C PRO A 44 38.08 -15.76 6.25
N GLN A 45 38.70 -15.38 5.12
CA GLN A 45 38.80 -14.00 4.64
C GLN A 45 37.47 -13.45 4.09
N GLY A 46 36.64 -14.31 3.45
CA GLY A 46 35.31 -13.94 2.96
C GLY A 46 34.35 -13.64 4.11
N TRP A 47 34.41 -14.43 5.18
CA TRP A 47 33.66 -14.17 6.42
C TRP A 47 34.08 -12.87 7.11
N MET A 48 35.38 -12.56 7.14
CA MET A 48 35.87 -11.27 7.66
C MET A 48 35.35 -10.09 6.84
N MET A 49 35.28 -10.22 5.52
CA MET A 49 34.80 -9.17 4.64
C MET A 49 33.30 -8.91 4.80
N ILE A 50 32.50 -9.98 4.86
CA ILE A 50 31.05 -9.89 5.15
C ILE A 50 30.81 -9.29 6.53
N GLY A 51 31.57 -9.73 7.54
CA GLY A 51 31.52 -9.17 8.89
C GLY A 51 31.88 -7.68 8.94
N GLY A 52 32.91 -7.26 8.20
CA GLY A 52 33.31 -5.86 8.08
C GLY A 52 32.25 -4.99 7.40
N ILE A 53 31.62 -5.50 6.33
CA ILE A 53 30.52 -4.79 5.65
C ILE A 53 29.30 -4.67 6.58
N LEU A 54 28.94 -5.74 7.29
CA LEU A 54 27.87 -5.72 8.30
C LEU A 54 28.17 -4.72 9.43
N LEU A 55 29.42 -4.68 9.91
CA LEU A 55 29.86 -3.73 10.93
C LEU A 55 29.74 -2.29 10.42
N VAL A 56 30.17 -2.00 9.19
CA VAL A 56 30.05 -0.68 8.59
C VAL A 56 28.58 -0.28 8.44
N ILE A 57 27.71 -1.20 7.99
CA ILE A 57 26.26 -0.97 7.91
C ILE A 57 25.68 -0.67 9.30
N LEU A 58 26.08 -1.43 10.32
CA LEU A 58 25.66 -1.23 11.71
C LEU A 58 26.12 0.15 12.24
N LEU A 59 27.38 0.52 11.96
CA LEU A 59 27.95 1.82 12.36
C LEU A 59 27.26 2.98 11.65
N LEU A 60 26.87 2.81 10.38
CA LEU A 60 26.09 3.81 9.63
C LEU A 60 24.67 3.98 10.20
N GLN A 61 24.05 2.91 10.70
CA GLN A 61 22.76 2.98 11.40
C GLN A 61 22.87 3.71 12.75
N ILE A 62 24.01 3.60 13.45
CA ILE A 62 24.25 4.27 14.74
C ILE A 62 24.67 5.74 14.54
N SER A 63 25.44 6.04 13.50
CA SER A 63 25.98 7.39 13.24
C SER A 63 24.95 8.37 12.67
N GLY A 64 23.74 7.91 12.34
CA GLY A 64 22.70 8.74 11.75
C GLY A 64 21.44 8.71 12.59
N THR A 65 21.21 9.77 13.39
CA THR A 65 20.03 10.66 13.27
C THR A 65 19.84 11.46 14.55
N GLY A 66 19.82 12.79 14.42
CA GLY A 66 19.36 13.63 15.53
C GLY A 66 19.72 15.10 15.46
N LYS A 67 19.66 15.76 14.29
CA LYS A 67 19.44 17.22 14.34
C LYS A 67 18.10 17.41 15.04
N GLY A 68 18.09 18.12 16.16
CA GLY A 68 16.92 18.40 16.99
C GLY A 68 15.81 19.08 16.20
N LYS A 69 15.06 18.29 15.44
CA LYS A 69 13.83 18.69 14.76
C LYS A 69 12.72 18.50 15.78
N ILE A 70 12.22 19.60 16.32
CA ILE A 70 11.11 19.61 17.28
C ILE A 70 9.86 18.98 16.64
N THR A 71 9.71 19.09 15.32
CA THR A 71 8.63 18.45 14.56
C THR A 71 9.12 18.10 13.15
N THR A 72 8.87 16.87 12.69
CA THR A 72 9.08 16.48 11.29
C THR A 72 7.72 16.32 10.62
N GLY A 73 7.45 17.11 9.58
CA GLY A 73 6.31 16.89 8.69
C GLY A 73 6.68 15.81 7.67
N LYS A 74 5.86 14.77 7.55
CA LYS A 74 5.99 13.73 6.51
C LYS A 74 4.67 13.61 5.77
N VAL A 75 4.74 13.49 4.45
CA VAL A 75 3.56 13.14 3.64
C VAL A 75 3.19 11.70 3.92
N CYS A 76 1.89 11.43 4.06
CA CYS A 76 1.38 10.09 4.32
C CYS A 76 1.76 9.13 3.18
N GLY A 77 2.55 8.12 3.49
CA GLY A 77 2.92 7.05 2.58
C GLY A 77 1.91 5.91 2.58
N VAL A 78 2.22 4.84 1.85
CA VAL A 78 1.36 3.66 1.72
C VAL A 78 1.25 2.91 3.06
N SER A 79 2.35 2.80 3.81
CA SER A 79 2.36 2.13 5.11
C SER A 79 1.47 2.83 6.13
N GLU A 80 1.50 4.16 6.18
CA GLU A 80 0.63 4.93 7.08
C GLU A 80 -0.85 4.79 6.69
N LYS A 81 -1.17 4.82 5.38
CA LYS A 81 -2.54 4.56 4.90
C LYS A 81 -3.02 3.15 5.24
N LEU A 82 -2.15 2.15 5.12
CA LEU A 82 -2.45 0.77 5.49
C LEU A 82 -2.70 0.62 6.98
N ALA A 83 -1.85 1.23 7.82
CA ALA A 83 -2.04 1.24 9.26
C ALA A 83 -3.36 1.90 9.66
N ALA A 84 -3.68 3.06 9.05
CA ALA A 84 -4.93 3.75 9.27
C ALA A 84 -6.15 2.91 8.82
N THR A 85 -6.06 2.24 7.66
CA THR A 85 -7.13 1.38 7.14
C THR A 85 -7.38 0.18 8.06
N ASN A 86 -6.31 -0.51 8.49
CA ASN A 86 -6.41 -1.65 9.39
C ASN A 86 -7.02 -1.27 10.73
N LEU A 87 -6.55 -0.16 11.31
CA LEU A 87 -7.04 0.30 12.59
C LEU A 87 -8.50 0.76 12.47
N ALA A 88 -8.85 1.49 11.41
CA ALA A 88 -10.22 1.89 11.11
C ALA A 88 -11.18 0.69 11.04
N LEU A 89 -10.85 -0.31 10.24
CA LEU A 89 -11.68 -1.51 10.08
C LEU A 89 -11.83 -2.29 11.38
N LYS A 90 -10.77 -2.35 12.18
CA LYS A 90 -10.81 -2.97 13.52
C LYS A 90 -11.74 -2.21 14.46
N GLN A 91 -11.65 -0.88 14.50
CA GLN A 91 -12.49 -0.05 15.37
C GLN A 91 -13.97 -0.11 14.96
N ILE A 92 -14.27 -0.02 13.67
CA ILE A 92 -15.64 -0.15 13.13
C ILE A 92 -16.23 -1.51 13.50
N LYS A 93 -15.44 -2.59 13.43
CA LYS A 93 -15.90 -3.94 13.78
C LYS A 93 -16.10 -4.11 15.30
N GLU A 94 -15.20 -3.56 16.11
CA GLU A 94 -15.28 -3.67 17.57
C GLU A 94 -16.43 -2.84 18.16
N HIS A 95 -16.76 -1.70 17.55
CA HIS A 95 -17.84 -0.80 17.96
C HIS A 95 -17.81 -0.44 19.46
N LYS A 96 -16.61 -0.17 19.99
CA LYS A 96 -16.38 0.19 21.40
C LYS A 96 -16.43 1.70 21.59
N HIS A 97 -16.98 2.14 22.73
CA HIS A 97 -17.13 3.56 23.08
C HIS A 97 -15.84 4.38 22.93
N ASN A 98 -14.68 3.84 23.33
CA ASN A 98 -13.39 4.56 23.29
C ASN A 98 -12.55 4.24 22.04
N LYS A 99 -13.18 3.75 20.97
CA LYS A 99 -12.52 3.40 19.72
C LYS A 99 -13.42 3.76 18.57
N VAL A 100 -13.47 5.04 18.24
CA VAL A 100 -14.35 5.57 17.22
C VAL A 100 -13.53 5.87 15.97
N THR A 101 -13.98 5.36 14.83
CA THR A 101 -13.45 5.77 13.53
C THR A 101 -14.52 6.50 12.77
N LEU A 102 -14.16 7.66 12.22
CA LEU A 102 -14.97 8.35 11.21
C LEU A 102 -14.24 8.33 9.87
N TRP A 103 -14.94 8.69 8.80
CA TRP A 103 -14.33 8.78 7.46
C TRP A 103 -14.81 10.02 6.71
N SER A 104 -13.97 10.50 5.80
CA SER A 104 -14.39 11.48 4.79
C SER A 104 -14.42 10.85 3.41
N GLY A 105 -15.64 10.76 2.85
CA GLY A 105 -15.96 10.03 1.63
C GLY A 105 -16.46 8.63 1.96
N THR A 106 -17.57 8.22 1.36
CA THR A 106 -18.15 6.90 1.62
C THR A 106 -17.18 5.80 1.20
N PRO A 107 -16.79 4.87 2.09
CA PRO A 107 -15.81 3.85 1.79
C PRO A 107 -16.26 2.95 0.62
N ARG A 108 -15.55 3.00 -0.50
CA ARG A 108 -15.81 2.14 -1.66
C ARG A 108 -14.83 0.97 -1.67
N TYR A 109 -15.36 -0.22 -1.39
CA TYR A 109 -14.63 -1.48 -1.44
C TYR A 109 -14.84 -2.15 -2.79
N TRP A 110 -13.80 -2.78 -3.33
CA TRP A 110 -13.91 -3.58 -4.55
C TRP A 110 -14.84 -4.79 -4.41
N VAL A 111 -14.93 -5.38 -3.21
CA VAL A 111 -15.77 -6.57 -2.96
C VAL A 111 -16.48 -6.44 -1.62
N LYS A 112 -17.74 -6.93 -1.56
CA LYS A 112 -18.56 -6.98 -0.35
C LYS A 112 -18.44 -8.37 0.30
N GLY A 113 -18.36 -8.43 1.63
CA GLY A 113 -18.40 -9.69 2.40
C GLY A 113 -17.22 -9.93 3.35
N LYS A 114 -16.98 -11.19 3.74
CA LYS A 114 -15.94 -11.59 4.72
C LYS A 114 -14.52 -11.17 4.33
N TRP A 115 -14.23 -11.07 3.03
CA TRP A 115 -12.92 -10.67 2.50
C TRP A 115 -12.70 -9.16 2.43
N ARG A 116 -13.67 -8.34 2.86
CA ARG A 116 -13.62 -6.87 2.81
C ARG A 116 -12.35 -6.30 3.45
N GLY A 117 -11.90 -6.85 4.57
CA GLY A 117 -10.71 -6.36 5.27
C GLY A 117 -9.41 -6.61 4.50
N LEU A 118 -9.22 -7.83 4.01
CA LEU A 118 -8.04 -8.19 3.23
C LEU A 118 -7.96 -7.38 1.93
N LEU A 119 -9.08 -7.27 1.23
CA LEU A 119 -9.14 -6.54 -0.04
C LEU A 119 -9.03 -5.03 0.15
N ALA A 120 -9.55 -4.46 1.24
CA ALA A 120 -9.32 -3.06 1.57
C ALA A 120 -7.83 -2.76 1.78
N ASN A 121 -7.08 -3.68 2.39
CA ASN A 121 -5.63 -3.53 2.53
C ASN A 121 -4.91 -3.63 1.19
N ILE A 122 -5.28 -4.59 0.33
CA ILE A 122 -4.72 -4.69 -1.02
C ILE A 122 -5.01 -3.42 -1.82
N GLN A 123 -6.25 -2.93 -1.75
CA GLN A 123 -6.70 -1.70 -2.40
C GLN A 123 -5.87 -0.48 -1.95
N THR A 124 -5.66 -0.34 -0.64
CA THR A 124 -4.83 0.72 -0.07
C THR A 124 -3.36 0.57 -0.44
N MET A 125 -2.84 -0.67 -0.50
CA MET A 125 -1.45 -0.97 -0.90
C MET A 125 -1.20 -0.56 -2.36
N LEU A 126 -2.19 -0.77 -3.24
CA LEU A 126 -2.17 -0.35 -4.64
C LEU A 126 -2.43 1.17 -4.83
N GLY A 127 -2.48 1.94 -3.74
CA GLY A 127 -2.64 3.40 -3.78
C GLY A 127 -4.10 3.88 -3.86
N ALA A 128 -5.06 2.98 -4.04
CA ALA A 128 -6.49 3.29 -4.15
C ALA A 128 -7.19 3.23 -2.77
N ALA A 129 -6.74 4.03 -1.80
CA ALA A 129 -7.34 4.02 -0.47
C ALA A 129 -8.88 4.19 -0.55
N PRO A 130 -9.67 3.34 0.16
CA PRO A 130 -11.12 3.30 0.00
C PRO A 130 -11.81 4.58 0.46
N THR A 131 -11.18 5.34 1.35
CA THR A 131 -11.61 6.63 1.88
C THR A 131 -10.45 7.28 2.68
N VAL A 132 -10.65 8.51 3.14
CA VAL A 132 -9.81 9.14 4.17
C VAL A 132 -10.34 8.73 5.55
N TRP A 133 -9.53 7.94 6.28
CA TRP A 133 -9.88 7.47 7.62
C TRP A 133 -9.48 8.47 8.70
N PHE A 134 -10.36 8.67 9.68
CA PHE A 134 -10.12 9.39 10.93
C PHE A 134 -10.24 8.41 12.09
N PRO A 135 -9.22 7.57 12.31
CA PRO A 135 -9.19 6.68 13.47
C PRO A 135 -9.01 7.47 14.77
N ASN A 136 -9.45 6.87 15.88
CA ASN A 136 -9.38 7.47 17.22
C ASN A 136 -10.08 8.83 17.32
N ALA A 137 -11.20 8.99 16.63
CA ALA A 137 -11.99 10.23 16.61
C ALA A 137 -12.58 10.58 17.98
N GLU A 138 -12.59 9.65 18.95
CA GLU A 138 -13.01 9.91 20.33
C GLU A 138 -12.14 10.96 21.05
N ARG A 139 -10.89 11.15 20.61
CA ARG A 139 -9.97 12.13 21.18
C ARG A 139 -10.26 13.57 20.73
N GLY A 140 -11.18 13.73 19.78
CA GLY A 140 -11.49 15.00 19.13
C GLY A 140 -10.67 15.21 17.85
N THR A 141 -11.28 15.88 16.89
CA THR A 141 -10.68 16.24 15.60
C THR A 141 -10.82 17.74 15.39
N LEU A 142 -9.69 18.41 15.16
CA LEU A 142 -9.65 19.83 14.87
C LEU A 142 -9.49 20.06 13.37
N VAL A 143 -10.43 20.79 12.76
CA VAL A 143 -10.42 21.12 11.33
C VAL A 143 -10.15 22.62 11.16
N ILE A 144 -9.00 22.98 10.60
CA ILE A 144 -8.54 24.37 10.39
C ILE A 144 -8.48 24.69 8.90
N GLY A 145 -8.75 25.94 8.54
CA GLY A 145 -8.65 26.44 7.17
C GLY A 145 -9.32 27.80 7.02
N ALA A 146 -9.04 28.50 5.92
CA ALA A 146 -9.63 29.80 5.61
C ALA A 146 -11.14 29.70 5.29
N PRO A 147 -11.95 30.77 5.48
CA PRO A 147 -13.32 30.82 4.97
C PRO A 147 -13.37 30.42 3.48
N GLY A 148 -14.37 29.62 3.08
CA GLY A 148 -14.48 29.13 1.70
C GLY A 148 -13.55 27.96 1.33
N SER A 149 -12.64 27.53 2.19
CA SER A 149 -11.70 26.43 1.90
C SER A 149 -12.31 25.02 1.87
N GLY A 150 -13.64 24.91 1.91
CA GLY A 150 -14.36 23.63 1.84
C GLY A 150 -14.36 22.78 3.11
N LYS A 151 -13.91 23.26 4.27
CA LYS A 151 -13.88 22.49 5.55
C LYS A 151 -15.19 21.75 5.84
N THR A 152 -16.31 22.45 5.67
CA THR A 152 -17.65 21.93 5.93
C THR A 152 -17.96 20.76 5.00
N TYR A 153 -17.92 21.02 3.70
CA TYR A 153 -18.24 20.04 2.67
C TYR A 153 -17.28 18.84 2.62
N SER A 154 -15.97 19.09 2.76
CA SER A 154 -14.95 18.06 2.55
C SER A 154 -14.66 17.22 3.79
N THR A 155 -14.91 17.73 5.00
CA THR A 155 -14.52 17.05 6.23
C THR A 155 -15.69 16.94 7.21
N ILE A 156 -16.26 18.06 7.65
CA ILE A 156 -17.27 18.07 8.73
C ILE A 156 -18.53 17.30 8.31
N ASP A 157 -19.12 17.64 7.16
CA ASP A 157 -20.36 17.01 6.70
C ASP A 157 -20.16 15.52 6.41
N ARG A 158 -18.99 15.15 5.86
CA ARG A 158 -18.65 13.76 5.57
C ARG A 158 -18.43 12.94 6.84
N MET A 159 -17.75 13.51 7.84
CA MET A 159 -17.57 12.87 9.15
C MET A 159 -18.89 12.76 9.91
N LEU A 160 -19.78 13.75 9.78
CA LEU A 160 -21.11 13.70 10.37
C LEU A 160 -21.98 12.61 9.72
N GLU A 161 -21.98 12.54 8.40
CA GLU A 161 -22.64 11.47 7.65
C GLU A 161 -22.06 10.09 8.01
N SER A 162 -20.73 9.99 8.17
CA SER A 162 -20.05 8.78 8.66
C SER A 162 -20.53 8.38 10.06
N ALA A 163 -20.75 9.35 10.96
CA ALA A 163 -21.27 9.08 12.30
C ALA A 163 -22.73 8.59 12.24
N MET A 164 -23.56 9.20 11.39
CA MET A 164 -24.95 8.78 11.16
C MET A 164 -25.02 7.36 10.59
N GLN A 165 -24.21 7.05 9.58
CA GLN A 165 -24.13 5.71 8.98
C GLN A 165 -23.74 4.62 9.99
N GLN A 166 -22.99 4.98 11.03
CA GLN A 166 -22.57 4.05 12.09
C GLN A 166 -23.56 3.97 13.25
N GLY A 167 -24.59 4.82 13.30
CA GLY A 167 -25.55 4.81 14.40
C GLY A 167 -25.05 5.54 15.66
N PHE A 168 -24.03 6.41 15.56
CA PHE A 168 -23.57 7.18 16.71
C PHE A 168 -24.54 8.32 17.06
N PRO A 169 -24.80 8.59 18.35
CA PRO A 169 -25.55 9.78 18.75
C PRO A 169 -24.79 11.05 18.39
N ILE A 170 -25.50 12.07 17.92
CA ILE A 170 -24.92 13.30 17.39
C ILE A 170 -25.54 14.50 18.10
N LEU A 171 -24.68 15.38 18.61
CA LEU A 171 -25.04 16.74 19.01
C LEU A 171 -24.33 17.70 18.06
N LEU A 172 -25.11 18.43 17.25
CA LEU A 172 -24.58 19.39 16.30
C LEU A 172 -24.88 20.80 16.78
N TYR A 173 -23.82 21.59 16.96
CA TYR A 173 -23.95 23.03 17.15
C TYR A 173 -23.77 23.73 15.80
N ASP A 174 -24.85 24.31 15.29
CA ASP A 174 -24.87 25.04 14.03
C ASP A 174 -25.19 26.52 14.28
N LYS A 175 -24.15 27.35 14.29
CA LYS A 175 -24.29 28.81 14.44
C LYS A 175 -24.96 29.47 13.23
N LYS A 176 -24.84 28.90 12.03
CA LYS A 176 -25.28 29.53 10.77
C LYS A 176 -26.67 29.08 10.34
N GLY A 177 -27.15 27.93 10.82
CA GLY A 177 -28.45 27.34 10.48
C GLY A 177 -28.49 26.57 9.15
N ASP A 178 -27.43 26.68 8.33
CA ASP A 178 -27.35 26.01 7.03
C ASP A 178 -27.12 24.50 7.15
N GLN A 179 -26.39 24.06 8.18
CA GLN A 179 -26.05 22.65 8.37
C GLN A 179 -27.27 21.87 8.87
N LEU A 180 -28.14 22.49 9.66
CA LEU A 180 -29.39 21.89 10.10
C LEU A 180 -30.27 21.45 8.92
N ARG A 181 -30.42 22.31 7.91
CA ARG A 181 -31.24 22.02 6.71
C ARG A 181 -30.77 20.78 5.94
N LEU A 182 -29.45 20.55 5.92
CA LEU A 182 -28.86 19.40 5.25
C LEU A 182 -28.92 18.13 6.13
N HIS A 183 -28.58 18.27 7.40
CA HIS A 183 -28.30 17.12 8.27
C HIS A 183 -29.53 16.59 9.01
N ALA A 184 -30.54 17.42 9.29
CA ALA A 184 -31.79 16.95 9.88
C ALA A 184 -32.52 15.92 8.99
N PRO A 185 -32.78 16.17 7.70
CA PRO A 185 -33.41 15.16 6.83
C PRO A 185 -32.49 13.95 6.59
N LEU A 186 -31.17 14.16 6.53
CA LEU A 186 -30.21 13.08 6.39
C LEU A 186 -30.20 12.15 7.61
N ALA A 187 -30.21 12.70 8.82
CA ALA A 187 -30.29 11.94 10.06
C ALA A 187 -31.62 11.15 10.14
N ALA A 188 -32.74 11.79 9.79
CA ALA A 188 -34.04 11.11 9.73
C ALA A 188 -34.01 9.92 8.75
N ARG A 189 -33.35 10.05 7.60
CA ARG A 189 -33.16 8.96 6.63
C ARG A 189 -32.36 7.78 7.21
N TYR A 190 -31.40 8.04 8.10
CA TYR A 190 -30.67 6.99 8.82
C TYR A 190 -31.42 6.46 10.06
N GLY A 191 -32.67 6.88 10.28
CA GLY A 191 -33.53 6.39 11.36
C GLY A 191 -33.40 7.15 12.68
N TYR A 192 -32.74 8.30 12.69
CA TYR A 192 -32.60 9.11 13.90
C TYR A 192 -33.87 9.89 14.23
N LYS A 193 -34.15 10.01 15.52
CA LYS A 193 -35.09 11.03 16.03
C LYS A 193 -34.34 12.35 16.20
N VAL A 194 -34.60 13.28 15.29
CA VAL A 194 -34.01 14.63 15.34
C VAL A 194 -34.81 15.50 16.30
N ARG A 195 -34.10 16.20 17.18
CA ARG A 195 -34.64 17.28 18.01
C ARG A 195 -33.83 18.53 17.76
N VAL A 196 -34.50 19.66 17.67
CA VAL A 196 -33.88 20.94 17.36
C VAL A 196 -34.14 21.90 18.50
N PHE A 197 -33.08 22.38 19.12
CA PHE A 197 -33.16 23.45 20.09
C PHE A 197 -32.71 24.76 19.42
N ALA A 198 -33.67 25.54 18.96
CA ALA A 198 -33.44 26.83 18.31
C ALA A 198 -34.44 27.88 18.86
N PRO A 199 -34.19 28.43 20.06
CA PRO A 199 -35.09 29.41 20.65
C PRO A 199 -35.35 30.60 19.71
N GLY A 200 -36.62 30.92 19.48
CA GLY A 200 -37.04 31.99 18.57
C GLY A 200 -37.28 31.55 17.12
N GLU A 201 -36.92 30.32 16.76
CA GLU A 201 -37.19 29.77 15.43
C GLU A 201 -38.45 28.88 15.43
N PRO A 202 -39.24 28.87 14.34
CA PRO A 202 -40.50 28.12 14.26
C PRO A 202 -40.32 26.60 14.25
N PHE A 203 -39.11 26.11 13.99
CA PHE A 203 -38.78 24.68 13.88
C PHE A 203 -38.12 24.10 15.15
N SER A 204 -38.13 24.84 16.26
CA SER A 204 -37.64 24.37 17.56
C SER A 204 -38.60 23.31 18.17
N GLY A 205 -38.11 22.12 18.53
CA GLY A 205 -38.89 20.99 19.07
C GLY A 205 -38.14 19.68 19.30
#